data_AF-A0A2N6UHY9-F1
#
_entry.id   AF-A0A2N6UHY9-F1
#
_cell.length_a   1.000
_cell.length_b   1.000
_cell.length_c   1.000
_cell.angle_alpha   90.00
_cell.angle_beta   90.00
_cell.angle_gamma   90.00
#
_symmetry.space_group_name_H-M   'P 1'
#
loop_
_entity.id
_entity.type
_entity.pdbx_description
1 polymer ?
#
loop_
_entity_poly.entity_id
_entity_poly.type
_entity_poly.pdbx_seq_one_letter_code
_entity_poly.pdbx_strand_id
1 'polypeptide(L)'
;MVYDLYKKLKGDNMIKKIFIGLSLLIFLTGCGKSSKRSDDSVEIYNKASLENKDNNLNSNEKSNTKEAAKKVKDPYQEIYKQIQGVKFYNSGGSAIESIYFYKDGYFDGALKTGNGYEIGQSFYNGKFDIVEKIDDTSYKIKLVRLDYDVKIGDKTNKNIDGNNFQITNIKTLVFSEQNENYILHLPDTKTASLNENIITGMKMAGNNYGQDKISIFLLTKEVAEGESFVMSQYKK
;
A
#
# COMPACT_ATOMS: atom_id res chain seq x y z
N MET A 1 12.40 42.84 28.14
CA MET A 1 11.19 42.63 27.31
C MET A 1 11.53 41.96 25.97
N VAL A 2 12.30 40.86 25.98
CA VAL A 2 12.59 40.01 24.80
C VAL A 2 12.72 38.52 25.21
N TYR A 3 12.90 38.22 26.50
CA TYR A 3 13.03 36.84 27.01
C TYR A 3 11.71 36.12 27.31
N ASP A 4 10.57 36.82 27.41
CA ASP A 4 9.26 36.20 27.68
C ASP A 4 8.45 35.86 26.42
N LEU A 5 8.89 36.28 25.24
CA LEU A 5 8.25 35.88 23.98
C LEU A 5 8.71 34.49 23.50
N TYR A 6 9.87 34.02 23.96
CA TYR A 6 10.45 32.74 23.55
C TYR A 6 9.90 31.53 24.34
N LYS A 7 9.30 31.76 25.51
CA LYS A 7 8.68 30.70 26.33
C LYS A 7 7.22 30.39 25.94
N LYS A 8 6.55 31.29 25.20
CA LYS A 8 5.14 31.14 24.81
C LYS A 8 4.93 30.44 23.45
N LEU A 9 6.01 30.08 22.74
CA LEU A 9 5.97 29.34 21.47
C LEU A 9 6.42 27.87 21.61
N LYS A 10 6.66 27.38 22.83
CA LYS A 10 7.15 26.01 23.08
C LYS A 10 6.18 25.11 23.85
N GLY A 11 4.94 25.55 24.05
CA GLY A 11 3.87 24.77 24.68
C GLY A 11 2.59 24.97 23.88
N ASP A 12 2.41 24.13 22.86
CA ASP A 12 1.14 23.48 22.49
C ASP A 12 1.19 23.01 21.04
N ASN A 13 0.92 21.72 20.88
CA ASN A 13 0.70 20.99 19.64
C ASN A 13 1.88 20.91 18.67
N MET A 14 2.74 19.95 19.01
CA MET A 14 3.60 19.21 18.09
C MET A 14 2.76 18.54 16.98
N ILE A 15 2.29 19.29 15.98
CA ILE A 15 1.91 18.74 14.67
C ILE A 15 3.19 18.72 13.84
N LYS A 16 3.93 17.61 13.94
CA LYS A 16 5.04 17.32 13.02
C LYS A 16 4.46 17.22 11.62
N LYS A 17 4.67 18.28 10.82
CA LYS A 17 4.48 18.26 9.36
C LYS A 17 5.41 17.20 8.77
N ILE A 18 4.85 16.06 8.36
CA ILE A 18 5.49 15.11 7.44
C ILE A 18 4.42 14.77 6.40
N PHE A 19 4.36 15.62 5.39
CA PHE A 19 3.82 15.29 4.07
C PHE A 19 5.03 15.17 3.15
N ILE A 20 4.91 14.34 2.11
CA ILE A 20 5.83 14.11 0.98
C ILE A 20 6.50 12.72 1.06
N GLY A 21 5.99 11.80 0.25
CA GLY A 21 6.56 10.46 0.08
C GLY A 21 5.80 9.54 -0.88
N LEU A 22 4.53 9.83 -1.20
CA LEU A 22 3.76 9.01 -2.16
C LEU A 22 3.09 9.83 -3.30
N SER A 23 3.14 11.16 -3.25
CA SER A 23 2.48 12.03 -4.25
C SER A 23 3.26 12.22 -5.56
N LEU A 24 4.52 11.78 -5.65
CA LEU A 24 5.40 12.09 -6.78
C LEU A 24 5.34 11.10 -7.95
N LEU A 25 4.64 9.96 -7.83
CA LEU A 25 4.56 8.95 -8.88
C LEU A 25 3.25 8.96 -9.69
N ILE A 26 2.30 9.86 -9.39
CA ILE A 26 1.02 9.96 -10.12
C ILE A 26 1.07 11.03 -11.23
N PHE A 27 2.23 11.69 -11.43
CA PHE A 27 2.40 12.75 -12.45
C PHE A 27 3.04 12.30 -13.77
N LEU A 28 3.36 11.01 -13.96
CA LEU A 28 4.12 10.55 -15.13
C LEU A 28 3.37 9.69 -16.15
N THR A 29 2.04 9.66 -16.12
CA THR A 29 1.24 9.17 -17.27
C THR A 29 0.48 10.34 -17.91
N GLY A 30 1.24 11.38 -18.29
CA GLY A 30 0.84 12.38 -19.26
C GLY A 30 1.79 12.27 -20.45
N CYS A 31 1.26 11.95 -21.63
CA CYS A 31 2.06 11.84 -22.85
C CYS A 31 2.58 13.24 -23.22
N GLY A 32 3.89 13.50 -23.06
CA GLY A 32 4.52 14.78 -23.36
C GLY A 32 6.05 14.71 -23.32
N LYS A 33 6.69 15.16 -24.39
CA LYS A 33 8.13 15.00 -24.71
C LYS A 33 9.10 15.54 -23.62
N SER A 34 10.11 14.71 -23.34
CA SER A 34 11.49 15.00 -22.88
C SER A 34 11.81 16.33 -22.15
N SER A 35 12.28 16.24 -20.90
CA SER A 35 13.54 16.91 -20.51
C SER A 35 14.19 16.29 -19.26
N LYS A 36 15.50 16.06 -19.38
CA LYS A 36 16.59 15.82 -18.40
C LYS A 36 16.29 15.15 -17.05
N ARG A 37 16.82 13.92 -16.90
CA ARG A 37 17.13 13.25 -15.63
C ARG A 37 18.07 14.12 -14.78
N SER A 38 17.67 14.43 -13.56
CA SER A 38 18.61 14.61 -12.44
C SER A 38 18.57 13.35 -11.58
N ASP A 39 19.75 12.79 -11.38
CA ASP A 39 20.03 11.56 -10.65
C ASP A 39 20.19 11.91 -9.17
N ASP A 40 19.08 12.06 -8.45
CA ASP A 40 19.08 12.21 -6.99
C ASP A 40 18.31 11.04 -6.39
N SER A 41 19.04 10.02 -5.94
CA SER A 41 18.50 8.93 -5.15
C SER A 41 18.10 9.46 -3.77
N VAL A 42 16.83 9.84 -3.62
CA VAL A 42 16.25 10.22 -2.33
C VAL A 42 16.00 8.95 -1.52
N GLU A 43 16.81 8.73 -0.48
CA GLU A 43 16.52 7.73 0.55
C GLU A 43 15.24 8.11 1.30
N ILE A 44 14.18 7.31 1.13
CA ILE A 44 12.89 7.50 1.80
C ILE A 44 12.96 6.83 3.18
N TYR A 45 13.18 7.62 4.23
CA TYR A 45 13.04 7.17 5.63
C TYR A 45 11.63 7.46 6.15
N ASN A 46 10.82 6.41 6.31
CA ASN A 46 9.52 6.51 6.98
C ASN A 46 9.59 6.12 8.46
N LYS A 47 8.96 6.96 9.27
CA LYS A 47 9.02 7.04 10.75
C LYS A 47 8.45 5.82 11.48
N ALA A 48 7.67 4.97 10.81
CA ALA A 48 7.15 3.72 11.37
C ALA A 48 8.26 2.69 11.69
N SER A 49 9.46 2.81 11.10
CA SER A 49 10.61 1.96 11.48
C SER A 49 11.40 2.46 12.69
N LEU A 50 11.22 3.73 13.10
CA LEU A 50 11.94 4.34 14.22
C LEU A 50 11.27 4.06 15.56
N GLU A 51 9.94 3.95 15.62
CA GLU A 51 9.23 3.62 16.87
C GLU A 51 9.49 2.19 17.38
N ASN A 52 10.11 1.32 16.57
CA ASN A 52 10.55 -0.01 16.98
C ASN A 52 12.06 -0.16 17.18
N LYS A 53 12.84 0.94 17.14
CA LYS A 53 14.31 0.88 17.29
C LYS A 53 14.88 1.50 18.57
N ASP A 54 14.11 2.26 19.35
CA ASP A 54 14.60 2.98 20.54
C ASP A 54 13.86 2.60 21.83
N ASN A 55 13.89 1.32 22.23
CA ASN A 55 13.59 0.92 23.61
C ASN A 55 14.70 0.03 24.20
N ASN A 56 15.96 0.44 24.00
CA ASN A 56 17.08 -0.16 24.71
C ASN A 56 17.89 0.93 25.43
N LEU A 57 17.31 1.49 26.50
CA LEU A 57 18.03 2.30 27.47
C LEU A 57 17.57 1.90 28.89
N ASN A 58 18.45 1.13 29.55
CA ASN A 58 18.63 0.94 30.99
C ASN A 58 17.51 1.39 31.94
N SER A 59 16.79 0.42 32.51
CA SER A 59 16.31 0.50 33.89
C SER A 59 16.92 -0.65 34.70
N ASN A 60 17.78 -0.28 35.66
CA ASN A 60 18.22 -1.15 36.73
C ASN A 60 17.05 -1.36 37.70
N GLU A 61 16.24 -2.40 37.49
CA GLU A 61 15.43 -2.99 38.55
C GLU A 61 15.53 -4.51 38.50
N LYS A 62 16.08 -5.09 39.58
CA LYS A 62 16.06 -6.52 39.84
C LYS A 62 14.60 -6.96 39.96
N SER A 63 14.10 -7.65 38.93
CA SER A 63 12.88 -8.44 38.99
C SER A 63 13.18 -9.83 38.40
N ASN A 64 13.17 -10.83 39.28
CA ASN A 64 13.33 -12.23 38.93
C ASN A 64 12.03 -12.76 38.31
N THR A 65 11.99 -12.88 36.99
CA THR A 65 11.21 -13.92 36.30
C THR A 65 11.75 -14.09 34.87
N LYS A 66 12.51 -15.17 34.66
CA LYS A 66 12.86 -15.66 33.33
C LYS A 66 11.63 -16.33 32.71
N GLU A 67 10.74 -15.54 32.13
CA GLU A 67 9.92 -16.03 31.01
C GLU A 67 10.55 -15.50 29.73
N ALA A 68 11.49 -16.28 29.21
CA ALA A 68 11.92 -16.13 27.82
C ALA A 68 10.68 -16.42 26.96
N ALA A 69 9.98 -15.37 26.55
CA ALA A 69 8.97 -15.46 25.51
C ALA A 69 9.62 -16.13 24.30
N LYS A 70 9.30 -17.40 24.07
CA LYS A 70 9.64 -18.08 22.83
C LYS A 70 9.07 -17.23 21.71
N LYS A 71 9.92 -16.52 20.96
CA LYS A 71 9.55 -15.99 19.65
C LYS A 71 9.14 -17.20 18.83
N VAL A 72 7.85 -17.50 18.79
CA VAL A 72 7.28 -18.44 17.85
C VAL A 72 7.68 -17.90 16.48
N LYS A 73 8.57 -18.62 15.81
CA LYS A 73 9.03 -18.25 14.48
C LYS A 73 7.80 -18.37 13.59
N ASP A 74 7.28 -17.23 13.16
CA ASP A 74 6.18 -17.20 12.21
C ASP A 74 6.56 -18.09 11.01
N PRO A 75 5.78 -19.15 10.71
CA PRO A 75 6.12 -20.11 9.68
C PRO A 75 6.08 -19.50 8.28
N TYR A 76 5.50 -18.30 8.12
CA TYR A 76 5.30 -17.62 6.86
C TYR A 76 6.28 -16.47 6.60
N GLN A 77 7.36 -16.36 7.39
CA GLN A 77 8.37 -15.32 7.20
C GLN A 77 8.99 -15.29 5.79
N GLU A 78 9.09 -16.45 5.12
CA GLU A 78 9.64 -16.51 3.76
C GLU A 78 8.71 -15.87 2.72
N ILE A 79 7.38 -16.02 2.85
CA ILE A 79 6.46 -15.38 1.90
C ILE A 79 6.45 -13.86 2.09
N TYR A 80 6.54 -13.37 3.33
CA TYR A 80 6.67 -11.94 3.60
C TYR A 80 7.92 -11.33 2.97
N LYS A 81 9.06 -12.04 3.00
CA LYS A 81 10.28 -11.60 2.31
C LYS A 81 10.12 -11.56 0.79
N GLN A 82 9.39 -12.52 0.21
CA GLN A 82 9.17 -12.56 -1.24
C GLN A 82 8.30 -11.39 -1.74
N ILE A 83 7.28 -10.99 -0.96
CA ILE A 83 6.39 -9.88 -1.34
C ILE A 83 6.91 -8.52 -0.90
N GLN A 84 7.91 -8.46 0.00
CA GLN A 84 8.50 -7.19 0.41
C GLN A 84 9.08 -6.44 -0.80
N GLY A 85 8.66 -5.20 -0.98
CA GLY A 85 9.05 -4.37 -2.11
C GLY A 85 8.22 -4.59 -3.38
N VAL A 86 7.27 -5.53 -3.37
CA VAL A 86 6.34 -5.74 -4.50
C VAL A 86 5.27 -4.66 -4.48
N LYS A 87 5.15 -3.95 -5.60
CA LYS A 87 4.04 -3.04 -5.88
C LYS A 87 2.94 -3.79 -6.64
N PHE A 88 1.75 -3.85 -6.07
CA PHE A 88 0.55 -4.32 -6.75
C PHE A 88 -0.24 -3.11 -7.24
N TYR A 89 -0.87 -3.22 -8.41
CA TYR A 89 -1.74 -2.17 -8.93
C TYR A 89 -2.93 -2.76 -9.69
N ASN A 90 -4.01 -2.00 -9.70
CA ASN A 90 -5.16 -2.19 -10.55
C ASN A 90 -5.44 -0.86 -11.24
N SER A 91 -5.65 -0.90 -12.56
CA SER A 91 -5.97 0.26 -13.38
C SER A 91 -7.14 -0.09 -14.27
N GLY A 92 -8.18 0.75 -14.26
CA GLY A 92 -9.37 0.55 -15.06
C GLY A 92 -10.14 1.86 -15.23
N GLY A 93 -10.48 2.19 -16.48
CA GLY A 93 -11.15 3.45 -16.80
C GLY A 93 -10.35 4.66 -16.31
N SER A 94 -10.96 5.46 -15.44
CA SER A 94 -10.34 6.65 -14.84
C SER A 94 -9.83 6.41 -13.41
N ALA A 95 -9.75 5.16 -12.96
CA ALA A 95 -9.30 4.76 -11.64
C ALA A 95 -7.97 4.00 -11.69
N ILE A 96 -7.05 4.37 -10.79
CA ILE A 96 -5.80 3.65 -10.54
C ILE A 96 -5.64 3.51 -9.03
N GLU A 97 -5.47 2.27 -8.60
CA GLU A 97 -5.20 1.91 -7.21
C GLU A 97 -3.93 1.08 -7.13
N SER A 98 -3.08 1.34 -6.15
CA SER A 98 -1.87 0.56 -5.93
C SER A 98 -1.56 0.39 -4.46
N ILE A 99 -0.99 -0.75 -4.12
CA ILE A 99 -0.40 -1.00 -2.80
C ILE A 99 1.08 -1.39 -2.94
N TYR A 100 1.87 -1.09 -1.93
CA TYR A 100 3.28 -1.42 -1.84
C TYR A 100 3.55 -2.14 -0.53
N PHE A 101 3.99 -3.40 -0.62
CA PHE A 101 4.29 -4.20 0.57
C PHE A 101 5.66 -3.83 1.13
N TYR A 102 5.70 -3.64 2.44
CA TYR A 102 6.92 -3.60 3.24
C TYR A 102 6.99 -4.86 4.11
N LYS A 103 7.73 -4.78 5.22
CA LYS A 103 8.08 -5.90 6.08
C LYS A 103 6.85 -6.45 6.82
N ASP A 104 6.74 -7.77 6.98
CA ASP A 104 5.74 -8.44 7.83
C ASP A 104 4.27 -8.23 7.38
N GLY A 105 4.01 -8.21 6.06
CA GLY A 105 2.65 -8.24 5.47
C GLY A 105 1.96 -6.90 5.34
N TYR A 106 2.71 -5.87 5.61
CA TYR A 106 2.30 -4.54 5.99
C TYR A 106 2.47 -3.70 4.71
N PHE A 107 1.54 -2.79 4.38
CA PHE A 107 1.56 -2.09 3.09
C PHE A 107 1.08 -0.65 3.18
N ASP A 108 1.53 0.17 2.22
CA ASP A 108 1.00 1.50 1.93
C ASP A 108 0.20 1.46 0.64
N GLY A 109 -0.89 2.22 0.57
CA GLY A 109 -1.83 2.24 -0.53
C GLY A 109 -2.17 3.64 -1.01
N ALA A 110 -2.45 3.75 -2.30
CA ALA A 110 -2.89 4.97 -2.94
C ALA A 110 -3.96 4.69 -3.99
N LEU A 111 -4.99 5.52 -4.00
CA LEU A 111 -6.04 5.52 -5.01
C LEU A 111 -6.11 6.90 -5.65
N LYS A 112 -6.32 6.93 -6.97
CA LYS A 112 -6.78 8.09 -7.70
C LYS A 112 -7.92 7.69 -8.64
N THR A 113 -9.00 8.45 -8.64
CA THR A 113 -10.08 8.36 -9.61
C THR A 113 -10.28 9.72 -10.30
N GLY A 114 -10.92 9.74 -11.47
CA GLY A 114 -11.22 10.97 -12.17
C GLY A 114 -12.57 10.93 -12.89
N ASN A 115 -13.32 12.02 -12.81
CA ASN A 115 -14.49 12.26 -13.64
C ASN A 115 -14.56 13.75 -13.99
N GLY A 116 -14.04 14.11 -15.17
CA GLY A 116 -13.94 15.52 -15.58
C GLY A 116 -13.09 16.34 -14.58
N TYR A 117 -13.72 17.34 -13.96
CA TYR A 117 -13.09 18.22 -12.96
C TYR A 117 -13.18 17.69 -11.52
N GLU A 118 -13.67 16.47 -11.33
CA GLU A 118 -13.74 15.82 -10.03
C GLU A 118 -12.68 14.72 -9.93
N ILE A 119 -11.88 14.75 -8.86
CA ILE A 119 -10.84 13.77 -8.58
C ILE A 119 -11.15 13.12 -7.23
N GLY A 120 -11.27 11.81 -7.20
CA GLY A 120 -11.19 11.06 -5.96
C GLY A 120 -9.73 10.72 -5.66
N GLN A 121 -9.32 10.83 -4.40
CA GLN A 121 -8.01 10.34 -3.98
C GLN A 121 -8.09 9.60 -2.63
N SER A 122 -7.15 8.71 -2.38
CA SER A 122 -6.96 8.12 -1.07
C SER A 122 -5.49 7.82 -0.80
N PHE A 123 -5.09 7.95 0.45
CA PHE A 123 -3.82 7.45 0.98
C PHE A 123 -4.14 6.67 2.24
N TYR A 124 -3.66 5.45 2.32
CA TYR A 124 -4.00 4.52 3.39
C TYR A 124 -2.86 3.55 3.62
N ASN A 125 -2.87 2.89 4.77
CA ASN A 125 -1.96 1.81 5.10
C ASN A 125 -2.73 0.64 5.70
N GLY A 126 -2.13 -0.54 5.66
CA GLY A 126 -2.77 -1.73 6.17
C GLY A 126 -1.81 -2.88 6.43
N LYS A 127 -2.37 -4.02 6.80
CA LYS A 127 -1.62 -5.24 7.07
C LYS A 127 -2.40 -6.47 6.65
N PHE A 128 -1.72 -7.37 5.95
CA PHE A 128 -2.16 -8.72 5.65
C PHE A 128 -1.46 -9.75 6.54
N ASP A 129 -2.25 -10.59 7.19
CA ASP A 129 -1.75 -11.81 7.84
C ASP A 129 -1.94 -13.02 6.92
N ILE A 130 -0.94 -13.90 6.85
CA ILE A 130 -1.10 -15.18 6.17
C ILE A 130 -1.99 -16.07 7.04
N VAL A 131 -3.11 -16.52 6.48
CA VAL A 131 -4.04 -17.44 7.16
C VAL A 131 -3.56 -18.87 7.00
N GLU A 132 -3.33 -19.27 5.75
CA GLU A 132 -2.86 -20.62 5.41
C GLU A 132 -2.19 -20.63 4.03
N LYS A 133 -1.36 -21.65 3.81
CA LYS A 133 -0.84 -21.99 2.49
C LYS A 133 -1.88 -22.89 1.81
N ILE A 134 -2.38 -22.47 0.65
CA ILE A 134 -3.37 -23.24 -0.13
C ILE A 134 -2.64 -24.33 -0.93
N ASP A 135 -1.58 -23.94 -1.64
CA ASP A 135 -0.71 -24.81 -2.42
C ASP A 135 0.70 -24.19 -2.51
N ASP A 136 1.60 -24.81 -3.27
CA ASP A 136 2.98 -24.34 -3.43
C ASP A 136 3.11 -22.94 -4.07
N THR A 137 2.04 -22.45 -4.68
CA THR A 137 1.98 -21.22 -5.45
C THR A 137 0.90 -20.25 -4.98
N SER A 138 0.15 -20.54 -3.93
CA SER A 138 -0.96 -19.70 -3.47
C SER A 138 -1.11 -19.68 -1.96
N TYR A 139 -1.41 -18.51 -1.41
CA TYR A 139 -1.66 -18.29 0.01
C TYR A 139 -2.98 -17.58 0.23
N LYS A 140 -3.73 -18.02 1.23
CA LYS A 140 -4.86 -17.26 1.75
C LYS A 140 -4.33 -16.23 2.73
N ILE A 141 -4.68 -14.97 2.52
CA ILE A 141 -4.26 -13.85 3.36
C ILE A 141 -5.48 -13.07 3.85
N LYS A 142 -5.37 -12.44 5.02
CA LYS A 142 -6.47 -11.69 5.64
C LYS A 142 -6.05 -10.25 5.89
N LEU A 143 -6.87 -9.29 5.46
CA LEU A 143 -6.67 -7.88 5.77
C LEU A 143 -7.02 -7.62 7.23
N VAL A 144 -6.02 -7.56 8.12
CA VAL A 144 -6.23 -7.41 9.57
C VAL A 144 -6.16 -5.96 10.05
N ARG A 145 -5.70 -5.04 9.18
CA ARG A 145 -5.62 -3.61 9.47
C ARG A 145 -5.81 -2.81 8.19
N LEU A 146 -6.60 -1.74 8.27
CA LEU A 146 -6.77 -0.76 7.21
C LEU A 146 -7.07 0.61 7.85
N ASP A 147 -6.16 1.55 7.68
CA ASP A 147 -6.25 2.91 8.20
C ASP A 147 -6.02 3.93 7.09
N TYR A 148 -6.73 5.06 7.15
CA TYR A 148 -6.59 6.14 6.17
C TYR A 148 -5.70 7.26 6.72
N ASP A 149 -4.70 7.67 5.95
CA ASP A 149 -3.83 8.83 6.24
C ASP A 149 -4.49 10.15 5.87
N VAL A 150 -5.69 10.08 5.28
CA VAL A 150 -6.54 11.21 4.92
C VAL A 150 -7.90 11.07 5.58
N LYS A 151 -8.51 12.21 5.91
CA LYS A 151 -9.88 12.24 6.39
C LYS A 151 -10.84 12.07 5.20
N ILE A 152 -11.57 10.96 5.20
CA ILE A 152 -12.56 10.64 4.16
C ILE A 152 -13.68 11.67 4.15
N GLY A 153 -14.09 12.08 2.95
CA GLY A 153 -15.11 13.09 2.72
C GLY A 153 -14.59 14.53 2.67
N ASP A 154 -13.36 14.80 3.12
CA ASP A 154 -12.76 16.13 2.99
C ASP A 154 -12.56 16.49 1.52
N LYS A 155 -12.90 17.74 1.18
CA LYS A 155 -12.82 18.29 -0.17
C LYS A 155 -11.84 19.44 -0.24
N THR A 156 -11.09 19.51 -1.34
CA THR A 156 -10.18 20.62 -1.64
C THR A 156 -10.33 21.03 -3.09
N ASN A 157 -10.31 22.34 -3.37
CA ASN A 157 -10.27 22.83 -4.75
C ASN A 157 -8.82 23.18 -5.09
N LYS A 158 -8.33 22.73 -6.24
CA LYS A 158 -7.00 23.06 -6.75
C LYS A 158 -7.08 23.56 -8.18
N ASN A 159 -6.42 24.66 -8.47
CA ASN A 159 -6.17 25.07 -9.84
C ASN A 159 -4.95 24.31 -10.37
N ILE A 160 -5.13 23.56 -11.45
CA ILE A 160 -4.09 22.80 -12.14
C ILE A 160 -4.18 23.19 -13.61
N ASP A 161 -3.12 23.80 -14.14
CA ASP A 161 -3.02 24.26 -15.53
C ASP A 161 -4.24 25.10 -15.99
N GLY A 162 -4.68 26.03 -15.13
CA GLY A 162 -5.80 26.93 -15.40
C GLY A 162 -7.19 26.32 -15.16
N ASN A 163 -7.28 25.02 -14.84
CA ASN A 163 -8.53 24.34 -14.57
C ASN A 163 -8.75 24.14 -13.07
N ASN A 164 -9.96 24.36 -12.58
CA ASN A 164 -10.30 24.15 -11.18
C ASN A 164 -10.81 22.71 -10.99
N PHE A 165 -10.06 21.91 -10.24
CA PHE A 165 -10.42 20.56 -9.87
C PHE A 165 -10.93 20.51 -8.43
N GLN A 166 -12.03 19.81 -8.19
CA GLN A 166 -12.46 19.41 -6.86
C GLN A 166 -11.86 18.03 -6.56
N ILE A 167 -11.00 17.98 -5.54
CA ILE A 167 -10.39 16.75 -5.03
C ILE A 167 -11.13 16.34 -3.76
N THR A 168 -11.69 15.13 -3.75
CA THR A 168 -12.35 14.54 -2.59
C THR A 168 -11.54 13.35 -2.07
N ASN A 169 -11.30 13.31 -0.76
CA ASN A 169 -10.73 12.12 -0.14
C ASN A 169 -11.80 11.02 -0.06
N ILE A 170 -11.57 9.88 -0.71
CA ILE A 170 -12.51 8.76 -0.79
C ILE A 170 -11.88 7.49 -0.22
N LYS A 171 -12.72 6.49 0.08
CA LYS A 171 -12.25 5.16 0.46
C LYS A 171 -11.57 4.48 -0.72
N THR A 172 -10.72 3.49 -0.44
CA THR A 172 -10.22 2.55 -1.45
C THR A 172 -11.40 1.90 -2.20
N LEU A 173 -11.21 1.58 -3.47
CA LEU A 173 -12.21 0.83 -4.25
C LEU A 173 -12.02 -0.68 -4.10
N VAL A 174 -10.88 -1.09 -3.54
CA VAL A 174 -10.42 -2.48 -3.54
C VAL A 174 -10.75 -3.18 -2.22
N PHE A 175 -10.58 -2.50 -1.08
CA PHE A 175 -10.82 -3.09 0.23
C PHE A 175 -12.10 -2.50 0.83
N SER A 176 -13.15 -3.32 0.95
CA SER A 176 -14.43 -2.90 1.52
C SER A 176 -14.31 -2.68 3.02
N GLU A 177 -13.80 -3.69 3.75
CA GLU A 177 -13.73 -3.69 5.21
C GLU A 177 -12.50 -4.45 5.75
N GLN A 178 -12.18 -4.22 7.02
CA GLN A 178 -11.21 -5.06 7.74
C GLN A 178 -11.78 -6.48 7.91
N ASN A 179 -10.90 -7.47 8.06
CA ASN A 179 -11.17 -8.89 8.24
C ASN A 179 -11.61 -9.68 7.01
N GLU A 180 -11.49 -9.10 5.82
CA GLU A 180 -11.71 -9.83 4.58
C GLU A 180 -10.50 -10.67 4.17
N ASN A 181 -10.79 -11.79 3.51
CA ASN A 181 -9.79 -12.70 2.97
C ASN A 181 -9.55 -12.48 1.48
N TYR A 182 -8.31 -12.69 1.09
CA TYR A 182 -7.80 -12.52 -0.26
C TYR A 182 -6.87 -13.68 -0.59
N ILE A 183 -6.61 -13.90 -1.88
CA ILE A 183 -5.63 -14.88 -2.34
C ILE A 183 -4.43 -14.15 -2.92
N LEU A 184 -3.25 -14.50 -2.41
CA LEU A 184 -1.96 -14.12 -2.99
C LEU A 184 -1.49 -15.27 -3.88
N HIS A 185 -1.46 -15.04 -5.20
CA HIS A 185 -0.90 -15.98 -6.16
C HIS A 185 0.56 -15.62 -6.47
N LEU A 186 1.43 -16.63 -6.49
CA LEU A 186 2.86 -16.50 -6.79
C LEU A 186 3.10 -16.57 -8.31
N PRO A 187 4.25 -16.07 -8.81
CA PRO A 187 4.57 -16.10 -10.24
C PRO A 187 4.46 -17.48 -10.91
N ASP A 188 4.67 -18.56 -10.16
CA ASP A 188 4.60 -19.94 -10.66
C ASP A 188 3.19 -20.54 -10.73
N THR A 189 2.15 -19.81 -10.27
CA THR A 189 0.76 -20.26 -10.39
C THR A 189 0.40 -20.51 -11.85
N LYS A 190 -0.19 -21.68 -12.12
CA LYS A 190 -0.63 -22.05 -13.47
C LYS A 190 -1.78 -21.14 -13.90
N THR A 191 -1.70 -20.60 -15.10
CA THR A 191 -2.77 -19.75 -15.65
C THR A 191 -4.10 -20.51 -15.73
N ALA A 192 -4.05 -21.81 -16.06
CA ALA A 192 -5.22 -22.68 -16.17
C ALA A 192 -5.91 -23.00 -14.82
N SER A 193 -5.28 -22.71 -13.67
CA SER A 193 -5.92 -22.89 -12.36
C SER A 193 -6.67 -21.65 -11.88
N LEU A 194 -6.61 -20.54 -12.61
CA LEU A 194 -7.33 -19.32 -12.28
C LEU A 194 -8.74 -19.32 -12.87
N ASN A 195 -9.67 -18.70 -12.14
CA ASN A 195 -11.03 -18.46 -12.63
C ASN A 195 -11.01 -17.51 -13.85
N GLU A 196 -11.94 -17.70 -14.79
CA GLU A 196 -12.08 -16.89 -16.00
C GLU A 196 -12.23 -15.38 -15.74
N ASN A 197 -12.88 -14.98 -14.65
CA ASN A 197 -12.99 -13.57 -14.23
C ASN A 197 -11.63 -12.98 -13.86
N ILE A 198 -10.77 -13.76 -13.19
CA ILE A 198 -9.39 -13.33 -12.86
C ILE A 198 -8.59 -13.17 -14.15
N ILE A 199 -8.68 -14.16 -15.05
CA ILE A 199 -8.01 -14.11 -16.35
C ILE A 199 -8.48 -12.89 -17.16
N THR A 200 -9.78 -12.60 -17.13
CA THR A 200 -10.36 -11.42 -17.80
C THR A 200 -9.85 -10.12 -17.18
N GLY A 201 -9.84 -10.01 -15.84
CA GLY A 201 -9.26 -8.87 -15.13
C GLY A 201 -7.80 -8.63 -15.48
N MET A 202 -7.00 -9.69 -15.55
CA MET A 202 -5.60 -9.61 -15.96
C MET A 202 -5.43 -9.09 -17.40
N LYS A 203 -6.25 -9.57 -18.35
CA LYS A 203 -6.25 -9.09 -19.74
C LYS A 203 -6.63 -7.61 -19.83
N MET A 204 -7.66 -7.19 -19.10
CA MET A 204 -8.11 -5.79 -19.08
C MET A 204 -7.06 -4.84 -18.50
N ALA A 205 -6.28 -5.30 -17.53
CA ALA A 205 -5.16 -4.54 -16.95
C ALA A 205 -3.93 -4.43 -17.89
N GLY A 206 -3.97 -5.04 -19.08
CA GLY A 206 -2.88 -4.99 -20.06
C GLY A 206 -1.64 -5.79 -19.67
N ASN A 207 -1.78 -6.75 -18.75
CA ASN A 207 -0.66 -7.55 -18.28
C ASN A 207 -0.31 -8.66 -19.29
N ASN A 208 0.95 -8.72 -19.71
CA ASN A 208 1.48 -9.87 -20.46
C ASN A 208 1.76 -11.02 -19.48
N TYR A 209 0.79 -11.91 -19.31
CA TYR A 209 0.96 -13.12 -18.51
C TYR A 209 1.41 -14.30 -19.39
N GLY A 210 2.17 -15.23 -18.80
CA GLY A 210 2.60 -16.43 -19.52
C GLY A 210 1.43 -17.36 -19.82
N GLN A 211 1.48 -18.04 -20.96
CA GLN A 211 0.44 -19.00 -21.36
C GLN A 211 0.30 -20.16 -20.35
N ASP A 212 1.41 -20.65 -19.80
CA ASP A 212 1.43 -21.73 -18.80
C ASP A 212 1.30 -21.20 -17.36
N LYS A 213 2.07 -20.15 -17.02
CA LYS A 213 2.15 -19.56 -15.68
C LYS A 213 1.98 -18.06 -15.71
N ILE A 214 1.37 -17.49 -14.67
CA ILE A 214 1.10 -16.05 -14.61
C ILE A 214 2.36 -15.18 -14.62
N SER A 215 3.50 -15.69 -14.13
CA SER A 215 4.82 -15.04 -14.13
C SER A 215 4.91 -13.73 -13.33
N ILE A 216 3.86 -13.35 -12.60
CA ILE A 216 3.74 -12.16 -11.77
C ILE A 216 3.00 -12.50 -10.49
N PHE A 217 3.21 -11.71 -9.42
CA PHE A 217 2.33 -11.81 -8.26
C PHE A 217 0.94 -11.25 -8.58
N LEU A 218 -0.10 -11.88 -8.04
CA LEU A 218 -1.48 -11.39 -8.11
C LEU A 218 -2.11 -11.39 -6.72
N LEU A 219 -2.94 -10.37 -6.46
CA LEU A 219 -3.82 -10.30 -5.30
C LEU A 219 -5.27 -10.28 -5.80
N THR A 220 -6.07 -11.24 -5.35
CA THR A 220 -7.47 -11.43 -5.75
C THR A 220 -8.37 -11.58 -4.52
N LYS A 221 -9.68 -11.36 -4.66
CA LYS A 221 -10.65 -11.67 -3.60
C LYS A 221 -10.75 -13.19 -3.45
N GLU A 222 -10.96 -13.68 -2.23
CA GLU A 222 -11.20 -15.12 -2.00
C GLU A 222 -12.44 -15.62 -2.76
N VAL A 223 -13.54 -14.86 -2.69
CA VAL A 223 -14.77 -15.15 -3.43
C VAL A 223 -14.87 -14.19 -4.61
N ALA A 224 -14.70 -14.70 -5.83
CA ALA A 224 -14.91 -13.94 -7.05
C ALA A 224 -16.41 -13.92 -7.39
N GLU A 225 -17.21 -13.12 -6.67
CA GLU A 225 -18.66 -12.94 -6.94
C GLU A 225 -18.91 -12.14 -8.23
N GLY A 226 -18.57 -12.72 -9.38
CA GLY A 226 -18.75 -12.10 -10.70
C GLY A 226 -17.81 -10.92 -11.02
N GLU A 227 -17.08 -10.41 -10.04
CA GLU A 227 -16.13 -9.32 -10.23
C GLU A 227 -14.76 -9.82 -10.71
N SER A 228 -14.24 -9.20 -11.78
CA SER A 228 -12.90 -9.43 -12.31
C SER A 228 -11.82 -8.68 -11.50
N PHE A 229 -11.91 -8.72 -10.16
CA PHE A 229 -10.96 -7.99 -9.32
C PHE A 229 -9.59 -8.68 -9.31
N VAL A 230 -8.57 -7.94 -9.76
CA VAL A 230 -7.17 -8.36 -9.71
C VAL A 230 -6.29 -7.12 -9.47
N MET A 231 -5.44 -7.15 -8.43
CA MET A 231 -4.25 -6.30 -8.42
C MET A 231 -3.05 -7.13 -8.85
N SER A 232 -2.32 -6.63 -9.84
CA SER A 232 -1.18 -7.32 -10.43
C SER A 232 0.13 -6.65 -10.04
N GLN A 233 1.21 -7.41 -9.95
CA GLN A 233 2.54 -6.84 -9.78
C GLN A 233 2.84 -5.85 -10.91
N TYR A 234 3.27 -4.64 -10.54
CA TYR A 234 3.84 -3.69 -11.48
C TYR A 234 5.24 -4.13 -11.91
N LYS A 235 5.43 -4.36 -13.22
CA LYS A 235 6.73 -4.55 -13.85
C LYS A 235 7.03 -3.35 -14.77
N LYS A 236 8.21 -2.77 -14.62
CA LYS A 236 8.71 -1.70 -15.49
C LYS A 236 9.19 -2.24 -16.83
#